data_AF-J9GN97-F1
#
_entry.id   AF-J9GN97-F1
#
_cell.length_a   1.000
_cell.length_b   1.000
_cell.length_c   1.000
_cell.angle_alpha   90.00
_cell.angle_beta   90.00
_cell.angle_gamma   90.00
#
_symmetry.space_group_name_H-M   'P 1'
#
loop_
_entity.id
_entity.type
_entity.pdbx_description
1 polymer ?
#
loop_
_entity_poly.entity_id
_entity_poly.type
_entity_poly.pdbx_seq_one_letter_code
_entity_poly.pdbx_strand_id
1 'polypeptide(L)'
;MAGYRKNSNDGPSAEDKALDLFAEMMIERIETISKDWTKPWITEGSLGWPKNLSGREYNGMNALMLLLHCENEGYKIPRFCTFDCVQRMNKPSEKQAKEGVELPRVSVNKGEKSFPVMLTTFTCIHKETKEKIKYDDFKKLSDEEKKMYNVYPKMQVFRVFNVPRPIFRKPVRNFGRSWRMGMP
;
A
#
# COMPACT_ATOMS: atom_id res chain seq x y z
N MET A 1 -5.11 -32.30 15.25
CA MET A 1 -4.54 -30.98 15.59
C MET A 1 -3.36 -30.72 14.65
N ALA A 2 -3.54 -29.93 13.59
CA ALA A 2 -2.44 -29.62 12.68
C ALA A 2 -1.56 -28.53 13.31
N GLY A 3 -0.38 -28.92 13.78
CA GLY A 3 0.59 -27.99 14.35
C GLY A 3 1.01 -26.94 13.32
N TYR A 4 0.78 -25.67 13.66
CA TYR A 4 1.36 -24.54 12.95
C TYR A 4 2.89 -24.66 13.06
N ARG A 5 3.57 -25.03 11.97
CA ARG A 5 5.03 -24.95 11.89
C ARG A 5 5.42 -23.47 11.91
N LYS A 6 5.85 -22.98 13.08
CA LYS A 6 6.66 -21.76 13.19
C LYS A 6 7.98 -22.06 12.50
N ASN A 7 8.20 -21.50 11.31
CA ASN A 7 9.55 -21.39 10.78
C ASN A 7 10.28 -20.39 11.69
N SER A 8 11.17 -20.91 12.53
CA SER A 8 12.12 -20.14 13.33
C SER A 8 13.10 -19.44 12.39
N ASN A 9 12.79 -18.21 12.03
CA ASN A 9 13.76 -17.22 11.57
C ASN A 9 13.79 -16.19 12.71
N ASP A 10 14.87 -16.16 13.49
CA ASP A 10 14.98 -15.47 14.80
C ASP A 10 15.02 -13.93 14.70
N GLY A 11 14.21 -13.34 13.83
CA GLY A 11 14.02 -11.91 13.70
C GLY A 11 12.54 -11.54 13.57
N PRO A 12 12.16 -10.30 13.96
CA PRO A 12 10.77 -9.87 13.90
C PRO A 12 10.23 -9.96 12.48
N SER A 13 9.01 -10.51 12.36
CA SER A 13 8.33 -10.66 11.09
C SER A 13 8.02 -9.30 10.46
N ALA A 14 7.61 -9.28 9.19
CA ALA A 14 7.18 -8.04 8.55
C ALA A 14 5.94 -7.44 9.25
N GLU A 15 5.12 -8.29 9.88
CA GLU A 15 3.96 -7.91 10.69
C GLU A 15 4.43 -7.24 11.99
N ASP A 16 5.34 -7.88 12.72
CA ASP A 16 5.90 -7.33 13.97
C ASP A 16 6.52 -5.95 13.74
N LYS A 17 7.34 -5.81 12.69
CA LYS A 17 7.96 -4.52 12.32
C LYS A 17 6.95 -3.45 11.95
N ALA A 18 5.82 -3.83 11.35
CA ALA A 18 4.76 -2.88 11.01
C ALA A 18 4.00 -2.44 12.26
N LEU A 19 3.75 -3.36 13.19
CA LEU A 19 3.11 -3.07 14.47
C LEU A 19 4.01 -2.19 15.36
N ASP A 20 5.31 -2.45 15.41
CA ASP A 20 6.28 -1.62 16.13
C ASP A 20 6.26 -0.18 15.60
N LEU A 21 6.35 0.00 14.28
CA LEU A 21 6.25 1.32 13.65
C LEU A 21 4.92 2.02 13.98
N PHE A 22 3.81 1.29 13.94
CA PHE A 22 2.49 1.87 14.25
C PHE A 22 2.39 2.28 15.72
N ALA A 23 2.96 1.49 16.63
CA ALA A 23 3.02 1.83 18.05
C ALA A 23 3.87 3.08 18.28
N GLU A 24 5.05 3.17 17.68
CA GLU A 24 5.94 4.35 17.75
C GLU A 24 5.22 5.61 17.27
N MET A 25 4.57 5.56 16.10
CA MET A 25 3.82 6.70 15.56
C MET A 25 2.66 7.14 16.48
N MET A 26 1.97 6.17 17.10
CA MET A 26 0.88 6.47 18.03
C MET A 26 1.40 7.09 19.32
N ILE A 27 2.50 6.57 19.87
CA ILE A 27 3.15 7.13 21.08
C ILE A 27 3.59 8.57 20.81
N GLU A 28 4.32 8.81 19.72
CA GLU A 28 4.78 10.14 19.33
C GLU A 28 3.60 11.12 19.20
N ARG A 29 2.50 10.67 18.60
CA ARG A 29 1.31 11.52 18.43
C ARG A 29 0.62 11.81 19.76
N ILE A 30 0.44 10.81 20.62
CA ILE A 30 -0.16 10.96 21.95
C ILE A 30 0.70 11.90 22.80
N GLU A 31 2.02 11.75 22.80
CA GLU A 31 2.92 12.64 23.54
C GLU A 31 2.82 14.08 23.04
N THR A 32 2.73 14.29 21.72
CA THR A 32 2.56 15.62 21.13
C THR A 32 1.26 16.30 21.56
N ILE A 33 0.15 15.56 21.55
CA ILE A 33 -1.17 16.07 21.95
C ILE A 33 -1.25 16.24 23.47
N SER A 34 -0.59 15.38 24.25
CA SER A 34 -0.59 15.50 25.71
C SER A 34 0.07 16.80 26.19
N LYS A 35 1.06 17.31 25.45
CA LYS A 35 1.73 18.59 25.71
C LYS A 35 0.85 19.79 25.37
N ASP A 36 0.00 19.65 24.36
CA ASP A 36 -0.95 20.68 23.91
C ASP A 36 -2.24 20.01 23.41
N TRP A 37 -3.17 19.82 24.32
CA TRP A 37 -4.42 19.09 24.08
C TRP A 37 -5.36 19.81 23.12
N THR A 38 -5.11 21.09 22.84
CA THR A 38 -5.89 21.89 21.89
C THR A 38 -5.50 21.57 20.44
N LYS A 39 -4.32 20.97 20.21
CA LYS A 39 -3.93 20.52 18.87
C LYS A 39 -4.78 19.33 18.44
N PRO A 40 -5.31 19.36 17.21
CA PRO A 40 -6.06 18.24 16.69
C PRO A 40 -5.15 17.02 16.46
N TRP A 41 -5.76 15.83 16.45
CA TRP A 41 -5.07 14.59 16.13
C TRP A 41 -4.54 14.53 14.70
N ILE A 42 -5.15 15.27 13.78
CA ILE A 42 -4.70 15.48 12.41
C ILE A 42 -4.99 16.94 12.09
N THR A 43 -4.01 17.69 11.60
CA THR A 43 -4.19 19.10 11.27
C THR A 43 -5.35 19.31 10.27
N GLU A 44 -6.34 20.13 10.65
CA GLU A 44 -7.53 20.40 9.83
C GLU A 44 -7.21 21.11 8.50
N GLY A 45 -7.95 20.76 7.44
CA GLY A 45 -8.08 21.59 6.24
C GLY A 45 -7.22 21.24 5.02
N SER A 46 -6.34 20.23 5.07
CA SER A 46 -5.47 19.91 3.91
C SER A 46 -5.54 18.48 3.39
N LEU A 47 -5.86 17.49 4.23
CA LEU A 47 -5.81 16.08 3.85
C LEU A 47 -7.20 15.46 3.72
N GLY A 48 -7.51 14.94 2.52
CA GLY A 48 -8.67 14.08 2.32
C GLY A 48 -8.47 12.70 2.94
N TRP A 49 -9.52 11.87 2.93
CA TRP A 49 -9.39 10.48 3.38
C TRP A 49 -8.41 9.70 2.48
N PRO A 50 -7.51 8.85 3.03
CA PRO A 50 -6.51 8.16 2.24
C PRO A 50 -7.14 7.15 1.31
N LYS A 51 -6.68 7.15 0.06
CA LYS A 51 -7.20 6.30 -1.02
C LYS A 51 -6.09 5.58 -1.75
N ASN A 52 -6.39 4.40 -2.28
CA ASN A 52 -5.54 3.75 -3.25
C ASN A 52 -5.69 4.41 -4.65
N LEU A 53 -4.93 3.95 -5.65
CA LEU A 53 -5.03 4.48 -7.01
C LEU A 53 -6.37 4.25 -7.71
N SER A 54 -7.13 3.22 -7.31
CA SER A 54 -8.48 3.00 -7.83
C SER A 54 -9.53 3.89 -7.15
N GLY A 55 -9.14 4.74 -6.22
CA GLY A 55 -10.03 5.61 -5.45
C GLY A 55 -10.74 4.93 -4.27
N ARG A 56 -10.43 3.65 -4.00
CA ARG A 56 -10.96 2.95 -2.82
C ARG A 56 -10.28 3.51 -1.56
N GLU A 57 -11.10 3.82 -0.57
CA GLU A 57 -10.67 4.33 0.72
C GLU A 57 -10.02 3.23 1.56
N TYR A 58 -8.95 3.59 2.27
CA TYR A 58 -8.43 2.76 3.34
C TYR A 58 -9.36 2.81 4.55
N ASN A 59 -9.33 1.77 5.37
CA ASN A 59 -10.19 1.64 6.54
C ASN A 59 -9.38 1.40 7.83
N GLY A 60 -10.05 1.59 8.96
CA GLY A 60 -9.53 1.31 10.29
C GLY A 60 -8.14 1.91 10.53
N MET A 61 -7.26 1.10 11.11
CA MET A 61 -5.90 1.50 11.47
C MET A 61 -5.08 1.95 10.27
N ASN A 62 -5.22 1.33 9.09
CA ASN A 62 -4.47 1.75 7.90
C ASN A 62 -4.81 3.19 7.50
N ALA A 63 -6.08 3.59 7.60
CA ALA A 63 -6.47 4.96 7.28
C ALA A 63 -5.83 5.96 8.24
N LEU A 64 -5.90 5.69 9.54
CA LEU A 64 -5.29 6.54 10.56
C LEU A 64 -3.78 6.64 10.39
N MET A 65 -3.08 5.51 10.26
CA MET A 65 -1.62 5.48 10.12
C MET A 65 -1.15 6.19 8.85
N LEU A 66 -1.88 6.04 7.73
CA LEU A 66 -1.54 6.75 6.48
C LEU A 66 -1.77 8.26 6.60
N LEU A 67 -2.79 8.71 7.35
CA LEU A 67 -3.02 10.12 7.61
C LEU A 67 -1.91 10.73 8.48
N LEU A 68 -1.53 10.06 9.56
CA LEU A 68 -0.40 10.47 10.41
C LEU A 68 0.90 10.48 9.61
N HIS A 69 1.11 9.46 8.77
CA HIS A 69 2.28 9.42 7.88
C HIS A 69 2.30 10.59 6.90
N CYS A 70 1.14 10.97 6.34
CA CYS A 70 1.04 12.16 5.50
C CYS A 70 1.38 13.45 6.26
N GLU A 71 0.93 13.59 7.51
CA GLU A 71 1.24 14.75 8.35
C GLU A 71 2.74 14.82 8.65
N ASN A 72 3.36 13.70 9.01
CA ASN A 72 4.80 13.64 9.34
C ASN A 72 5.70 13.93 8.13
N GLU A 73 5.37 13.41 6.95
CA GLU A 73 6.15 13.64 5.72
C GLU A 73 5.73 14.90 4.94
N GLY A 74 4.71 15.63 5.41
CA GLY A 74 4.20 16.82 4.73
C GLY A 74 3.53 16.54 3.38
N TYR A 75 2.99 15.33 3.19
CA TYR A 75 2.24 14.99 1.97
C TYR A 75 0.92 15.75 1.91
N LYS A 76 0.62 16.33 0.75
CA LYS A 76 -0.64 17.08 0.52
C LYS A 76 -1.78 16.23 -0.04
N ILE A 77 -1.46 15.10 -0.64
CA ILE A 77 -2.41 14.22 -1.31
C ILE A 77 -2.23 12.82 -0.75
N PRO A 78 -3.20 12.26 -0.02
CA PRO A 78 -3.08 10.96 0.62
C PRO A 78 -3.50 9.87 -0.37
N ARG A 79 -2.67 9.66 -1.40
CA ARG A 79 -2.89 8.65 -2.44
C ARG A 79 -1.74 7.67 -2.48
N PHE A 80 -2.05 6.39 -2.33
CA PHE A 80 -1.03 5.37 -2.12
C PHE A 80 -1.11 4.24 -3.15
N CYS A 81 0.05 3.68 -3.50
CA CYS A 81 0.14 2.53 -4.40
C CYS A 81 1.27 1.58 -4.00
N THR A 82 1.11 0.30 -4.32
CA THR A 82 2.23 -0.65 -4.20
C THR A 82 3.18 -0.50 -5.38
N PHE A 83 4.43 -0.91 -5.20
CA PHE A 83 5.42 -0.92 -6.27
C PHE A 83 4.95 -1.73 -7.49
N ASP A 84 4.33 -2.89 -7.28
CA ASP A 84 3.76 -3.72 -8.34
C ASP A 84 2.65 -3.01 -9.11
N CYS A 85 1.89 -2.12 -8.45
CA CYS A 85 0.92 -1.27 -9.13
C CYS A 85 1.62 -0.30 -10.09
N VAL A 86 2.73 0.31 -9.67
CA VAL A 86 3.54 1.21 -10.53
C VAL A 86 4.11 0.47 -11.72
N GLN A 87 4.64 -0.74 -11.51
CA GLN A 87 5.16 -1.56 -12.60
C GLN A 87 4.07 -1.94 -13.61
N ARG A 88 2.87 -2.28 -13.14
CA ARG A 88 1.73 -2.60 -14.02
C ARG A 88 1.29 -1.42 -14.88
N MET A 89 1.35 -0.19 -14.35
CA MET A 89 1.04 1.02 -15.12
C MET A 89 2.02 1.27 -16.28
N ASN A 90 3.25 0.75 -16.19
CA ASN A 90 4.24 0.85 -17.26
C ASN A 90 4.11 -0.24 -18.34
N LYS A 91 3.27 -1.25 -18.13
CA LYS A 91 3.06 -2.31 -19.13
C LYS A 91 2.04 -1.83 -20.16
N PRO A 92 2.38 -1.79 -21.46
CA PRO A 92 1.44 -1.39 -22.49
C PRO A 92 0.31 -2.42 -22.58
N SER A 93 -0.93 -1.94 -22.81
CA SER A 93 -2.02 -2.84 -23.18
C SER A 93 -1.82 -3.41 -24.60
N GLU A 94 -2.48 -4.52 -24.93
CA GLU A 94 -2.38 -5.15 -26.25
C GLU A 94 -2.72 -4.20 -27.42
N LYS A 95 -3.63 -3.24 -27.18
CA LYS A 95 -3.98 -2.21 -28.18
C LYS A 95 -2.87 -1.17 -28.33
N GLN A 96 -2.31 -0.69 -27.21
CA GLN A 96 -1.23 0.31 -27.20
C GLN A 96 0.09 -0.24 -27.76
N ALA A 97 0.37 -1.52 -27.53
CA ALA A 97 1.52 -2.19 -28.11
C ALA A 97 1.45 -2.27 -29.64
N LYS A 98 0.24 -2.41 -30.21
CA LYS A 98 0.01 -2.42 -31.66
C LYS A 98 0.09 -1.02 -32.28
N GLU A 99 -0.28 0.02 -31.53
CA GLU A 99 -0.29 1.41 -32.01
C GLU A 99 1.05 2.13 -31.78
N GLY A 100 2.04 1.49 -31.16
CA GLY A 100 3.38 2.06 -30.95
C GLY A 100 3.40 3.31 -30.03
N VAL A 101 2.35 3.50 -29.24
CA VAL A 101 2.19 4.70 -28.39
C VAL A 101 3.13 4.60 -27.19
N GLU A 102 4.12 5.49 -27.12
CA GLU A 102 4.98 5.62 -25.93
C GLU A 102 4.18 6.14 -24.74
N LEU A 103 3.97 5.27 -23.76
CA LEU A 103 3.31 5.64 -22.50
C LEU A 103 4.27 6.44 -21.61
N PRO A 104 3.77 7.48 -20.91
CA PRO A 104 4.54 8.13 -19.87
C PRO A 104 4.89 7.12 -18.78
N ARG A 105 6.18 6.97 -18.49
CA ARG A 105 6.66 6.05 -17.47
C ARG A 105 6.46 6.63 -16.07
N VAL A 106 5.90 5.81 -15.20
CA VAL A 106 5.70 6.10 -13.77
C VAL A 106 6.72 5.30 -12.98
N SER A 107 7.42 5.93 -12.04
CA SER A 107 8.41 5.28 -11.20
C SER A 107 8.41 5.89 -9.80
N VAL A 108 8.71 5.08 -8.80
CA VAL A 108 8.97 5.57 -7.43
C VAL A 108 10.35 6.24 -7.41
N ASN A 109 10.47 7.37 -6.71
CA ASN A 109 11.74 8.08 -6.59
C ASN A 109 12.78 7.24 -5.84
N LYS A 110 14.05 7.33 -6.26
CA LYS A 110 15.14 6.64 -5.56
C LYS A 110 15.27 7.24 -4.15
N GLY A 111 15.22 6.39 -3.13
CA GLY A 111 15.28 6.80 -1.73
C GLY A 111 13.93 7.06 -1.08
N GLU A 112 12.83 7.02 -1.85
CA GLU A 112 11.47 7.12 -1.29
C GLU A 112 11.21 5.97 -0.32
N LYS A 113 10.75 6.28 0.90
CA LYS A 113 10.43 5.26 1.90
C LYS A 113 9.01 4.75 1.68
N SER A 114 8.85 3.43 1.71
CA SER A 114 7.53 2.81 1.71
C SER A 114 6.91 2.84 3.10
N PHE A 115 5.59 2.94 3.17
CA PHE A 115 4.81 2.76 4.38
C PHE A 115 4.12 1.38 4.40
N PRO A 116 4.11 0.64 5.53
CA PRO A 116 3.40 -0.62 5.62
C PRO A 116 1.89 -0.41 5.79
N VAL A 117 1.08 -1.25 5.15
CA VAL A 117 -0.37 -1.37 5.41
C VAL A 117 -0.71 -2.84 5.61
N MET A 118 -1.57 -3.13 6.59
CA MET A 118 -1.94 -4.48 6.96
C MET A 118 -3.27 -4.87 6.33
N LEU A 119 -3.32 -6.02 5.64
CA LEU A 119 -4.55 -6.57 5.11
C LEU A 119 -4.75 -7.97 5.66
N THR A 120 -5.83 -8.15 6.42
CA THR A 120 -6.27 -9.48 6.86
C THR A 120 -7.18 -10.05 5.79
N THR A 121 -6.73 -11.12 5.15
CA THR A 121 -7.52 -11.92 4.22
C THR A 121 -7.99 -13.18 4.92
N PHE A 122 -9.25 -13.56 4.74
CA PHE A 122 -9.78 -14.79 5.31
C PHE A 122 -9.86 -15.84 4.21
N THR A 123 -9.22 -16.99 4.45
CA THR A 123 -9.33 -18.16 3.58
C THR A 123 -10.29 -19.14 4.22
N CYS A 124 -11.40 -19.42 3.56
CA CYS A 124 -12.37 -20.41 4.02
C CYS A 124 -12.08 -21.74 3.32
N ILE A 125 -11.87 -22.80 4.10
CA ILE A 125 -11.51 -24.13 3.60
C ILE A 125 -12.57 -25.14 4.03
N HIS A 126 -13.19 -25.81 3.07
CA HIS A 126 -14.16 -26.87 3.35
C HIS A 126 -13.50 -28.01 4.13
N LYS A 127 -14.17 -28.52 5.17
CA LYS A 127 -13.62 -29.51 6.11
C LYS A 127 -13.28 -30.82 5.43
N GLU A 128 -14.14 -31.28 4.55
CA GLU A 128 -14.01 -32.55 3.83
C GLU A 128 -13.26 -32.40 2.50
N THR A 129 -13.84 -31.71 1.52
CA THR A 129 -13.28 -31.54 0.16
C THR A 129 -11.97 -30.73 0.11
N LYS A 130 -11.63 -29.98 1.17
CA LYS A 130 -10.48 -29.05 1.22
C LYS A 130 -10.52 -27.91 0.20
N GLU A 131 -11.67 -27.70 -0.44
CA GLU A 131 -11.87 -26.59 -1.38
C GLU A 131 -11.77 -25.24 -0.69
N LYS A 132 -11.19 -24.26 -1.39
CA LYS A 132 -10.98 -22.91 -0.87
C LYS A 132 -11.96 -21.94 -1.52
N ILE A 133 -12.68 -21.20 -0.70
CA ILE A 133 -13.57 -20.12 -1.16
C ILE A 133 -13.15 -18.78 -0.57
N LYS A 134 -13.53 -17.71 -1.27
CA LYS A 134 -13.35 -16.34 -0.77
C LYS A 134 -14.31 -16.09 0.39
N TYR A 135 -13.90 -15.22 1.31
CA TYR A 135 -14.72 -14.87 2.47
C TYR A 135 -16.06 -14.24 2.09
N ASP A 136 -16.11 -13.45 1.01
CA ASP A 136 -17.36 -12.83 0.56
C ASP A 136 -18.36 -13.86 0.02
N ASP A 137 -17.89 -15.00 -0.50
CA ASP A 137 -18.77 -16.09 -0.92
C ASP A 137 -19.19 -16.93 0.28
N PHE A 138 -18.27 -17.16 1.23
CA PHE A 138 -18.59 -17.80 2.51
C PHE A 138 -19.69 -17.06 3.30
N LYS A 139 -19.69 -15.72 3.27
CA LYS A 139 -20.74 -14.90 3.93
C LYS A 139 -22.14 -15.15 3.37
N LYS A 140 -22.25 -15.54 2.10
CA LYS A 140 -23.53 -15.76 1.42
C LYS A 140 -24.11 -17.15 1.67
N LEU A 141 -23.33 -18.07 2.25
CA LEU A 141 -23.78 -19.43 2.58
C LEU A 141 -24.77 -19.42 3.76
N SER A 142 -25.60 -20.46 3.83
CA SER A 142 -26.45 -20.73 5.00
C SER A 142 -25.61 -21.10 6.22
N ASP A 143 -26.18 -21.01 7.42
CA ASP A 143 -25.45 -21.30 8.65
C ASP A 143 -25.09 -22.79 8.80
N GLU A 144 -25.85 -23.68 8.17
CA GLU A 144 -25.54 -25.11 8.07
C GLU A 144 -24.32 -25.36 7.18
N GLU A 145 -24.30 -24.75 6.00
CA GLU A 145 -23.16 -24.84 5.08
C GLU A 145 -21.89 -24.21 5.67
N LYS A 146 -22.01 -23.09 6.38
CA LYS A 146 -20.87 -22.45 7.06
C LYS A 146 -20.18 -23.38 8.06
N LYS A 147 -20.92 -24.27 8.74
CA LYS A 147 -20.34 -25.27 9.67
C LYS A 147 -19.41 -26.24 8.96
N MET A 148 -19.54 -26.42 7.64
CA MET A 148 -18.66 -27.27 6.85
C MET A 148 -17.34 -26.60 6.46
N TYR A 149 -17.12 -25.32 6.80
CA TYR A 149 -15.88 -24.61 6.50
C TYR A 149 -15.10 -24.27 7.78
N ASN A 150 -13.78 -24.22 7.64
CA ASN A 150 -12.87 -23.59 8.60
C ASN A 150 -12.40 -22.25 8.03
N VAL A 151 -12.45 -21.19 8.83
CA VAL A 151 -12.03 -19.84 8.42
C VAL A 151 -10.66 -19.54 9.02
N TYR A 152 -9.67 -19.29 8.16
CA TYR A 152 -8.31 -18.97 8.58
C TYR A 152 -7.99 -17.51 8.24
N PRO A 153 -7.73 -16.65 9.24
CA PRO A 153 -7.21 -15.32 8.99
C PRO A 153 -5.75 -15.42 8.56
N LYS A 154 -5.41 -14.70 7.50
CA LYS A 154 -4.04 -14.48 7.05
C LYS A 154 -3.79 -12.99 6.99
N MET A 155 -3.00 -12.50 7.92
CA MET A 155 -2.47 -11.14 7.86
C MET A 155 -1.38 -11.07 6.80
N GLN A 156 -1.36 -9.96 6.06
CA GLN A 156 -0.33 -9.68 5.08
C GLN A 156 0.03 -8.20 5.16
N VAL A 157 1.33 -7.91 5.15
CA VAL A 157 1.82 -6.54 5.09
C VAL A 157 2.14 -6.19 3.64
N PHE A 158 1.52 -5.14 3.14
CA PHE A 158 1.84 -4.53 1.85
C PHE A 158 2.65 -3.26 2.08
N ARG A 159 3.62 -3.00 1.21
CA ARG A 159 4.39 -1.76 1.19
C ARG A 159 3.83 -0.82 0.14
N VAL A 160 3.39 0.35 0.58
CA VAL A 160 2.82 1.38 -0.28
C VAL A 160 3.68 2.64 -0.30
N PHE A 161 3.62 3.36 -1.40
CA PHE A 161 4.29 4.64 -1.60
C PHE A 161 3.24 5.71 -1.82
N ASN A 162 3.49 6.90 -1.29
CA ASN A 162 2.67 8.05 -1.62
C ASN A 162 2.90 8.46 -3.08
N VAL A 163 1.84 8.90 -3.75
CA VAL A 163 1.88 9.30 -5.16
C VAL A 163 1.64 10.80 -5.25
N PRO A 164 2.70 11.63 -5.25
CA PRO A 164 2.56 13.04 -5.52
C PRO A 164 2.06 13.25 -6.96
N ARG A 165 1.18 14.23 -7.16
CA ARG A 165 0.48 14.45 -8.45
C ARG A 165 1.36 14.67 -9.70
N PRO A 166 2.69 14.90 -9.67
CA PRO A 166 3.47 14.90 -10.91
C PRO A 166 4.44 13.71 -11.01
N ILE A 167 3.99 12.46 -10.87
CA ILE A 167 4.73 11.32 -11.45
C ILE A 167 4.22 11.07 -12.88
N PHE A 168 4.28 12.13 -13.69
CA PHE A 168 4.43 12.03 -15.14
C PHE A 168 5.82 12.58 -15.43
N ARG A 169 6.87 11.77 -15.26
CA ARG A 169 8.17 12.14 -15.81
C ARG A 169 8.03 12.09 -17.33
N LYS A 170 8.03 13.27 -17.98
CA LYS A 170 8.41 13.32 -19.40
C LYS A 170 9.80 12.67 -19.50
N PRO A 171 10.06 11.84 -20.52
CA PRO A 171 11.37 11.25 -20.69
C PRO A 171 12.40 12.39 -20.81
N VAL A 172 13.33 12.47 -19.85
CA VAL A 172 14.50 13.32 -20.01
C VAL A 172 15.33 12.68 -21.10
N ARG A 173 15.18 13.19 -22.31
CA ARG A 173 16.01 12.83 -23.45
C ARG A 173 17.39 13.43 -23.16
N ASN A 174 18.31 12.61 -22.66
CA ASN A 174 19.72 12.96 -22.57
C ASN A 174 20.23 13.23 -23.99
N PHE A 175 20.16 14.49 -24.43
CA PHE A 175 20.94 14.94 -25.59
C PHE A 175 22.36 15.28 -25.12
N GLY A 176 23.13 14.22 -24.90
CA GLY A 176 24.59 14.31 -24.90
C GLY A 176 25.10 14.11 -26.31
N ARG A 177 25.05 15.15 -27.16
CA ARG A 177 25.96 15.28 -28.31
C ARG A 177 26.36 16.73 -28.48
N SER A 178 27.59 16.98 -28.03
CA SER A 178 28.45 18.11 -28.36
C SER A 178 28.35 18.47 -29.84
N TRP A 179 27.94 19.68 -30.15
CA TRP A 179 28.28 20.34 -31.41
C TRP A 179 29.46 21.28 -31.12
N ARG A 180 30.67 20.82 -31.49
CA ARG A 180 31.79 21.73 -31.76
C ARG A 180 31.47 22.43 -33.09
N MET A 181 31.24 23.74 -33.06
CA MET A 181 31.35 24.55 -34.27
C MET A 181 32.84 24.67 -34.60
N GLY A 182 33.23 24.18 -35.77
CA GLY A 182 34.44 24.61 -36.46
C GLY A 182 34.04 25.65 -37.50
N MET A 183 34.59 26.86 -37.38
CA MET A 183 34.69 27.82 -38.48
C MET A 183 36.02 27.60 -39.21
N PRO A 184 36.06 27.83 -40.52
CA PRO A 184 37.04 28.72 -41.13
C PRO A 184 36.46 30.14 -41.28
#